data_AF-E4Y806-F1
#
_entry.id   AF-E4Y806-F1
#
_cell.length_a   1.000
_cell.length_b   1.000
_cell.length_c   1.000
_cell.angle_alpha   90.00
_cell.angle_beta   90.00
_cell.angle_gamma   90.00
#
_symmetry.space_group_name_H-M   'P 1'
#
loop_
_entity.id
_entity.type
_entity.pdbx_description
1 polymer ?
#
loop_
_entity_poly.entity_id
_entity_poly.type
_entity_poly.pdbx_seq_one_letter_code
_entity_poly.pdbx_strand_id
1 'polypeptide(L)'
;MFRKRLLSLFSASSRRLGVSESNCSNWASIHEARSMLIKNLTGEPTAANMNGTSEPISPADSKFSTKVPLSDTSFPLRLKYRTHAGGVRIGRILEDLDTLAGIASYKHNLSLAVDGKVPLSIVTACVDEISFFPEYFEHSARNDDLILNGEVVWVGRSSMDVLCSLENDKGQPLVQSHFIMVARCPQTARAAPVVPLKPETEAEIRNYELAEKLNKYRKKADNLNVFKLRPTEEEMSQIHDNYLQTADQKHELGSRSLPDNSVWMKNTKLKSILICQPESRNIHNKIFGGWLMRQSLELAWSVACTVSNGKHRIIFIDDILFKAPVEIGSILFLHSQVIYSEGNKFQVRVRVEKREHTNINGPGVFTNEMQLTFEAEDDVPKVMPETYAESILFLSGRRHFKLHNK
;
A
#
# COMPACT_ATOMS: atom_id res chain seq x y z
N MET A 1 -0.83 -29.73 -21.98
CA MET A 1 -0.52 -30.74 -20.94
C MET A 1 -0.17 -30.13 -19.57
N PHE A 2 0.52 -28.98 -19.51
CA PHE A 2 0.94 -28.30 -18.27
C PHE A 2 -0.20 -27.60 -17.47
N ARG A 3 -1.17 -26.96 -18.16
CA ARG A 3 -2.41 -26.38 -17.55
C ARG A 3 -3.25 -27.45 -16.81
N LYS A 4 -3.32 -28.67 -17.39
CA LYS A 4 -3.92 -29.85 -16.74
C LYS A 4 -3.10 -30.33 -15.54
N ARG A 5 -1.77 -30.21 -15.57
CA ARG A 5 -0.89 -30.56 -14.44
C ARG A 5 -1.02 -29.57 -13.28
N LEU A 6 -1.15 -28.27 -13.53
CA LEU A 6 -1.39 -27.25 -12.50
C LEU A 6 -2.77 -27.41 -11.85
N LEU A 7 -3.84 -27.54 -12.64
CA LEU A 7 -5.19 -27.86 -12.15
C LEU A 7 -5.20 -29.20 -11.40
N SER A 8 -4.42 -30.19 -11.87
CA SER A 8 -4.29 -31.48 -11.17
C SER A 8 -3.55 -31.36 -9.84
N LEU A 9 -2.60 -30.43 -9.67
CA LEU A 9 -1.88 -30.22 -8.41
C LEU A 9 -2.80 -29.56 -7.36
N PHE A 10 -3.68 -28.66 -7.77
CA PHE A 10 -4.77 -28.14 -6.93
C PHE A 10 -5.79 -29.24 -6.58
N SER A 11 -6.11 -30.16 -7.51
CA SER A 11 -7.01 -31.31 -7.26
C SER A 11 -6.39 -32.51 -6.52
N ALA A 12 -5.07 -32.70 -6.60
CA ALA A 12 -4.38 -33.82 -5.98
C ALA A 12 -4.12 -33.55 -4.49
N SER A 13 -4.01 -32.27 -4.12
CA SER A 13 -4.01 -31.83 -2.73
C SER A 13 -5.36 -32.06 -2.04
N SER A 14 -6.49 -31.91 -2.74
CA SER A 14 -7.82 -32.18 -2.16
C SER A 14 -8.06 -33.68 -1.92
N ARG A 15 -7.52 -34.56 -2.79
CA ARG A 15 -7.63 -36.01 -2.62
C ARG A 15 -6.77 -36.60 -1.49
N ARG A 16 -5.60 -36.01 -1.19
CA ARG A 16 -4.78 -36.46 -0.02
C ARG A 16 -5.35 -36.04 1.33
N LEU A 17 -6.29 -35.09 1.34
CA LEU A 17 -6.97 -34.58 2.54
C LEU A 17 -8.42 -35.10 2.67
N GLY A 18 -8.86 -36.02 1.79
CA GLY A 18 -10.20 -36.63 1.89
C GLY A 18 -11.36 -35.67 1.61
N VAL A 19 -11.17 -34.70 0.70
CA VAL A 19 -12.22 -33.70 0.38
C VAL A 19 -12.76 -33.94 -1.04
N SER A 20 -14.06 -34.22 -1.15
CA SER A 20 -14.78 -34.41 -2.42
C SER A 20 -14.97 -33.09 -3.18
N GLU A 21 -14.96 -33.16 -4.51
CA GLU A 21 -15.09 -32.03 -5.46
C GLU A 21 -16.42 -31.26 -5.38
N SER A 22 -17.34 -31.64 -4.48
CA SER A 22 -18.66 -31.01 -4.29
C SER A 22 -18.73 -29.92 -3.22
N ASN A 23 -17.63 -29.65 -2.48
CA ASN A 23 -17.55 -28.56 -1.49
C ASN A 23 -16.32 -27.69 -1.76
N CYS A 24 -16.46 -26.71 -2.65
CA CYS A 24 -15.47 -25.64 -2.81
C CYS A 24 -15.57 -24.64 -1.63
N SER A 25 -15.22 -25.11 -0.43
CA SER A 25 -15.01 -24.30 0.78
C SER A 25 -13.56 -24.49 1.24
N ASN A 26 -12.61 -24.25 0.33
CA ASN A 26 -11.17 -24.41 0.56
C ASN A 26 -10.56 -23.10 1.08
N TRP A 27 -10.48 -22.97 2.41
CA TRP A 27 -9.82 -21.88 3.13
C TRP A 27 -8.30 -22.05 3.08
N ALA A 28 -7.67 -21.74 1.95
CA ALA A 28 -6.25 -21.39 1.97
C ALA A 28 -6.15 -19.93 2.38
N SER A 29 -5.58 -19.64 3.55
CA SER A 29 -5.28 -18.25 3.91
C SER A 29 -4.44 -17.61 2.78
N ILE A 30 -4.58 -16.30 2.50
CA ILE A 30 -3.76 -15.64 1.48
C ILE A 30 -2.25 -15.86 1.72
N HIS A 31 -1.85 -16.11 2.97
CA HIS A 31 -0.50 -16.54 3.35
C HIS A 31 -0.13 -17.96 2.90
N GLU A 32 -1.07 -18.91 2.89
CA GLU A 32 -0.90 -20.22 2.27
C GLU A 32 -0.85 -20.11 0.75
N ALA A 33 -1.73 -19.30 0.14
CA ALA A 33 -1.66 -18.99 -1.29
C ALA A 33 -0.29 -18.37 -1.67
N ARG A 34 0.20 -17.42 -0.86
CA ARG A 34 1.55 -16.84 -0.95
C ARG A 34 2.63 -17.91 -0.78
N SER A 35 2.52 -18.79 0.20
CA SER A 35 3.50 -19.86 0.44
C SER A 35 3.54 -20.87 -0.71
N MET A 36 2.38 -21.19 -1.29
CA MET A 36 2.27 -22.04 -2.48
C MET A 36 2.84 -21.35 -3.73
N LEU A 37 2.62 -20.05 -3.90
CA LEU A 37 3.25 -19.27 -4.97
C LEU A 37 4.78 -19.25 -4.84
N ILE A 38 5.29 -18.98 -3.64
CA ILE A 38 6.74 -18.99 -3.32
C ILE A 38 7.36 -20.34 -3.70
N LYS A 39 6.65 -21.44 -3.44
CA LYS A 39 7.16 -22.79 -3.69
C LYS A 39 7.08 -23.21 -5.15
N ASN A 40 6.06 -22.77 -5.89
CA ASN A 40 5.69 -23.34 -7.18
C ASN A 40 6.00 -22.45 -8.40
N LEU A 41 6.04 -21.13 -8.25
CA LEU A 41 6.19 -20.19 -9.39
C LEU A 41 7.56 -19.54 -9.48
N THR A 42 8.47 -19.82 -8.54
CA THR A 42 9.79 -19.20 -8.48
C THR A 42 10.91 -20.19 -8.27
N GLY A 43 12.01 -19.98 -8.97
CA GLY A 43 13.32 -20.51 -8.61
C GLY A 43 14.38 -19.97 -9.54
N GLU A 44 15.62 -20.44 -9.36
CA GLU A 44 16.77 -19.91 -10.08
C GLU A 44 16.55 -19.95 -11.59
N PRO A 45 16.62 -18.80 -12.29
CA PRO A 45 16.30 -18.78 -13.70
C PRO A 45 17.40 -19.49 -14.48
N THR A 46 17.05 -20.52 -15.22
CA THR A 46 17.83 -20.96 -16.38
C THR A 46 17.71 -19.87 -17.44
N ALA A 47 18.81 -19.55 -18.13
CA ALA A 47 18.88 -18.51 -19.14
C ALA A 47 17.99 -18.85 -20.35
N ALA A 48 16.68 -18.64 -20.24
CA ALA A 48 15.76 -18.73 -21.35
C ALA A 48 15.61 -17.34 -21.99
N ASN A 49 15.66 -17.30 -23.32
CA ASN A 49 15.52 -16.12 -24.16
C ASN A 49 14.31 -15.28 -23.74
N MET A 50 14.54 -14.15 -23.06
CA MET A 50 13.52 -13.12 -22.76
C MET A 50 13.07 -12.33 -24.02
N ASN A 51 13.34 -12.87 -25.21
CA ASN A 51 13.10 -12.24 -26.51
C ASN A 51 11.92 -12.86 -27.29
N GLY A 52 11.17 -13.80 -26.68
CA GLY A 52 9.96 -14.34 -27.29
C GLY A 52 8.76 -13.40 -27.08
N THR A 53 8.10 -12.99 -28.17
CA THR A 53 6.77 -12.37 -28.10
C THR A 53 5.78 -13.42 -27.62
N SER A 54 5.26 -13.25 -26.40
CA SER A 54 4.16 -14.08 -25.88
C SER A 54 2.84 -13.63 -26.50
N GLU A 55 1.93 -14.58 -26.75
CA GLU A 55 0.58 -14.25 -27.19
C GLU A 55 -0.16 -13.44 -26.10
N PRO A 56 -0.94 -12.43 -26.49
CA PRO A 56 -1.77 -11.68 -25.53
C PRO A 56 -2.77 -12.60 -24.82
N ILE A 57 -3.05 -12.31 -23.54
CA ILE A 57 -4.04 -13.05 -22.74
C ILE A 57 -5.16 -12.14 -22.23
N SER A 58 -6.30 -12.73 -21.86
CA SER A 58 -7.44 -12.00 -21.29
C SER A 58 -7.19 -11.60 -19.83
N PRO A 59 -7.73 -10.46 -19.35
CA PRO A 59 -7.75 -10.11 -17.92
C PRO A 59 -8.21 -11.26 -17.00
N ALA A 60 -9.23 -12.03 -17.42
CA ALA A 60 -9.77 -13.14 -16.66
C ALA A 60 -8.74 -14.23 -16.32
N ASP A 61 -7.70 -14.42 -17.16
CA ASP A 61 -6.63 -15.37 -16.89
C ASP A 61 -5.76 -14.94 -15.70
N SER A 62 -5.68 -13.64 -15.42
CA SER A 62 -4.95 -13.07 -14.27
C SER A 62 -5.76 -13.01 -12.97
N LYS A 63 -7.09 -13.10 -13.05
CA LYS A 63 -8.00 -12.90 -11.91
C LYS A 63 -7.75 -13.86 -10.75
N PHE A 64 -7.69 -13.36 -9.53
CA PHE A 64 -7.61 -14.16 -8.31
C PHE A 64 -8.54 -13.56 -7.24
N SER A 65 -9.19 -14.44 -6.47
CA SER A 65 -10.09 -14.05 -5.39
C SER A 65 -9.75 -14.86 -4.14
N THR A 66 -9.81 -14.22 -2.98
CA THR A 66 -9.65 -14.87 -1.68
C THR A 66 -10.56 -14.21 -0.66
N LYS A 67 -10.75 -14.86 0.49
CA LYS A 67 -11.65 -14.37 1.53
C LYS A 67 -10.93 -14.30 2.88
N VAL A 68 -11.23 -13.25 3.64
CA VAL A 68 -10.90 -13.10 5.05
C VAL A 68 -12.10 -13.57 5.87
N PRO A 69 -12.00 -14.72 6.57
CA PRO A 69 -13.11 -15.28 7.33
C PRO A 69 -13.26 -14.57 8.69
N LEU A 70 -13.93 -13.42 8.70
CA LEU A 70 -14.25 -12.69 9.93
C LEU A 70 -15.43 -13.31 10.68
N SER A 71 -16.30 -14.06 10.00
CA SER A 71 -17.52 -14.67 10.54
C SER A 71 -17.25 -15.86 11.45
N ASP A 72 -16.21 -16.62 11.13
CA ASP A 72 -15.87 -17.84 11.84
C ASP A 72 -15.22 -17.52 13.19
N THR A 73 -16.03 -17.42 14.24
CA THR A 73 -15.56 -17.12 15.60
C THR A 73 -14.66 -18.20 16.18
N SER A 74 -14.69 -19.42 15.64
CA SER A 74 -13.84 -20.53 16.09
C SER A 74 -12.43 -20.47 15.49
N PHE A 75 -12.23 -19.67 14.44
CA PHE A 75 -10.98 -19.62 13.70
C PHE A 75 -10.03 -18.53 14.23
N PRO A 76 -8.90 -18.88 14.90
CA PRO A 76 -8.03 -17.90 15.54
C PRO A 76 -7.39 -16.91 14.56
N LEU A 77 -7.29 -17.26 13.26
CA LEU A 77 -6.71 -16.39 12.24
C LEU A 77 -7.46 -15.06 12.10
N ARG A 78 -8.78 -15.03 12.37
CA ARG A 78 -9.58 -13.80 12.35
C ARG A 78 -9.01 -12.71 13.25
N LEU A 79 -8.35 -13.10 14.35
CA LEU A 79 -7.76 -12.17 15.31
C LEU A 79 -6.61 -11.37 14.70
N LYS A 80 -5.96 -11.88 13.64
CA LYS A 80 -4.96 -11.09 12.89
C LYS A 80 -5.58 -9.86 12.25
N TYR A 81 -6.85 -9.95 11.85
CA TYR A 81 -7.60 -8.92 11.14
C TYR A 81 -8.46 -8.05 12.05
N ARG A 82 -8.46 -8.28 13.36
CA ARG A 82 -9.21 -7.46 14.31
C ARG A 82 -8.31 -6.41 14.96
N THR A 83 -8.87 -5.22 15.19
CA THR A 83 -8.26 -4.21 16.06
C THR A 83 -8.57 -4.51 17.52
N HIS A 84 -7.89 -3.83 18.45
CA HIS A 84 -8.21 -3.95 19.89
C HIS A 84 -9.64 -3.48 20.21
N ALA A 85 -10.23 -2.63 19.37
CA ALA A 85 -11.59 -2.11 19.49
C ALA A 85 -12.63 -2.98 18.75
N GLY A 86 -12.23 -4.14 18.22
CA GLY A 86 -13.13 -5.06 17.51
C GLY A 86 -13.43 -4.70 16.04
N GLY A 87 -12.90 -3.59 15.53
CA GLY A 87 -12.94 -3.21 14.12
C GLY A 87 -12.00 -4.04 13.25
N VAL A 88 -11.89 -3.68 11.97
CA VAL A 88 -11.01 -4.38 11.00
C VAL A 88 -9.65 -3.69 10.91
N ARG A 89 -8.56 -4.46 11.00
CA ARG A 89 -7.19 -3.96 10.93
C ARG A 89 -6.82 -3.66 9.47
N ILE A 90 -7.06 -2.42 9.03
CA ILE A 90 -6.80 -1.94 7.65
C ILE A 90 -5.38 -2.27 7.18
N GLY A 91 -4.37 -2.11 8.04
CA GLY A 91 -2.98 -2.45 7.68
C GLY A 91 -2.79 -3.90 7.22
N ARG A 92 -3.55 -4.86 7.76
CA ARG A 92 -3.52 -6.26 7.28
C ARG A 92 -4.23 -6.44 5.95
N ILE A 93 -5.32 -5.72 5.73
CA ILE A 93 -6.01 -5.73 4.44
C ILE A 93 -5.10 -5.16 3.35
N LEU A 94 -4.38 -4.07 3.61
CA LEU A 94 -3.39 -3.52 2.66
C LEU A 94 -2.25 -4.51 2.36
N GLU A 95 -1.75 -5.20 3.39
CA GLU A 95 -0.74 -6.25 3.22
C GLU A 95 -1.25 -7.38 2.30
N ASP A 96 -2.52 -7.73 2.43
CA ASP A 96 -3.16 -8.78 1.64
C ASP A 96 -3.50 -8.32 0.21
N LEU A 97 -3.95 -7.07 0.02
CA LEU A 97 -4.19 -6.49 -1.31
C LEU A 97 -2.89 -6.40 -2.13
N ASP A 98 -1.76 -6.05 -1.50
CA ASP A 98 -0.45 -6.09 -2.18
C ASP A 98 -0.06 -7.53 -2.54
N THR A 99 -0.37 -8.49 -1.66
CA THR A 99 -0.08 -9.92 -1.91
C THR A 99 -0.88 -10.41 -3.10
N LEU A 100 -2.17 -10.05 -3.13
CA LEU A 100 -3.08 -10.33 -4.21
C LEU A 100 -2.62 -9.72 -5.54
N ALA A 101 -2.14 -8.47 -5.53
CA ALA A 101 -1.59 -7.81 -6.71
C ALA A 101 -0.38 -8.56 -7.28
N GLY A 102 0.51 -9.02 -6.40
CA GLY A 102 1.61 -9.91 -6.75
C GLY A 102 1.12 -11.21 -7.39
N ILE A 103 0.15 -11.88 -6.76
CA ILE A 103 -0.42 -13.15 -7.25
C ILE A 103 -1.00 -12.99 -8.66
N ALA A 104 -1.85 -11.98 -8.87
CA ALA A 104 -2.45 -11.71 -10.17
C ALA A 104 -1.38 -11.43 -11.24
N SER A 105 -0.33 -10.69 -10.88
CA SER A 105 0.79 -10.40 -11.77
C SER A 105 1.60 -11.65 -12.16
N TYR A 106 1.85 -12.57 -11.22
CA TYR A 106 2.50 -13.84 -11.53
C TYR A 106 1.62 -14.75 -12.37
N LYS A 107 0.32 -14.80 -12.04
CA LYS A 107 -0.68 -15.57 -12.80
C LYS A 107 -0.76 -15.11 -14.25
N HIS A 108 -0.73 -13.78 -14.47
CA HIS A 108 -0.69 -13.16 -15.80
C HIS A 108 0.52 -13.60 -16.63
N ASN A 109 1.68 -13.79 -15.99
CA ASN A 109 2.93 -14.14 -16.69
C ASN A 109 3.24 -15.64 -16.71
N LEU A 110 2.25 -16.51 -16.41
CA LEU A 110 2.47 -17.97 -16.37
C LEU A 110 2.88 -18.57 -17.71
N SER A 111 2.52 -17.96 -18.85
CA SER A 111 2.94 -18.43 -20.17
C SER A 111 4.45 -18.30 -20.40
N LEU A 112 5.13 -17.45 -19.62
CA LEU A 112 6.59 -17.29 -19.64
C LEU A 112 7.30 -18.33 -18.76
N ALA A 113 6.57 -19.16 -18.03
CA ALA A 113 7.17 -20.07 -17.06
C ALA A 113 8.04 -21.14 -17.73
N VAL A 114 9.29 -21.24 -17.26
CA VAL A 114 10.25 -22.29 -17.64
C VAL A 114 10.44 -23.19 -16.42
N ASP A 115 10.30 -24.51 -16.60
CA ASP A 115 10.33 -25.49 -15.48
C ASP A 115 9.34 -25.15 -14.35
N GLY A 116 8.20 -24.57 -14.72
CA GLY A 116 7.14 -24.14 -13.79
C GLY A 116 7.41 -22.81 -13.10
N LYS A 117 8.52 -22.12 -13.41
CA LYS A 117 8.93 -20.88 -12.74
C LYS A 117 8.87 -19.70 -13.69
N VAL A 118 8.21 -18.62 -13.27
CA VAL A 118 8.15 -17.38 -14.03
C VAL A 118 9.51 -16.67 -13.92
N PRO A 119 10.21 -16.37 -15.03
CA PRO A 119 11.56 -15.81 -15.01
C PRO A 119 11.58 -14.29 -14.75
N LEU A 120 10.64 -13.78 -13.95
CA LEU A 120 10.46 -12.36 -13.68
C LEU A 120 10.54 -12.06 -12.19
N SER A 121 11.14 -10.92 -11.87
CA SER A 121 11.04 -10.28 -10.57
C SER A 121 9.99 -9.19 -10.58
N ILE A 122 8.84 -9.45 -9.96
CA ILE A 122 7.71 -8.54 -9.92
C ILE A 122 7.62 -7.94 -8.53
N VAL A 123 7.64 -6.61 -8.47
CA VAL A 123 7.57 -5.84 -7.23
C VAL A 123 6.57 -4.70 -7.36
N THR A 124 5.99 -4.29 -6.24
CA THR A 124 5.11 -3.12 -6.16
C THR A 124 5.93 -1.85 -6.35
N ALA A 125 5.56 -1.04 -7.33
CA ALA A 125 6.17 0.27 -7.58
C ALA A 125 5.35 1.40 -7.00
N CYS A 126 4.03 1.33 -7.17
CA CYS A 126 3.10 2.35 -6.71
C CYS A 126 1.80 1.69 -6.28
N VAL A 127 1.12 2.28 -5.30
CA VAL A 127 -0.29 2.00 -5.00
C VAL A 127 -1.01 3.32 -5.12
N ASP A 128 -2.01 3.37 -6.00
CA ASP A 128 -2.84 4.55 -6.16
C ASP A 128 -3.65 4.80 -4.90
N GLU A 129 -4.11 6.03 -4.72
CA GLU A 129 -4.93 6.45 -3.60
C GLU A 129 -6.00 5.43 -3.20
N ILE A 130 -6.20 5.30 -1.88
CA ILE A 130 -7.11 4.31 -1.31
C ILE A 130 -8.15 5.06 -0.50
N SER A 131 -9.38 5.05 -1.02
CA SER A 131 -10.56 5.49 -0.30
C SER A 131 -11.19 4.32 0.45
N PHE A 132 -11.51 4.53 1.72
CA PHE A 132 -12.21 3.56 2.55
C PHE A 132 -13.62 4.07 2.84
N PHE A 133 -14.59 3.17 2.99
CA PHE A 133 -15.87 3.50 3.64
C PHE A 133 -15.71 3.35 5.16
N PRO A 134 -15.40 4.43 5.90
CA PRO A 134 -14.87 4.32 7.27
C PRO A 134 -15.84 3.64 8.22
N GLU A 135 -17.14 3.88 8.02
CA GLU A 135 -18.27 3.29 8.75
C GLU A 135 -18.28 1.76 8.73
N TYR A 136 -17.67 1.13 7.73
CA TYR A 136 -17.56 -0.32 7.67
C TYR A 136 -16.44 -0.86 8.57
N PHE A 137 -15.35 -0.10 8.72
CA PHE A 137 -14.16 -0.50 9.46
C PHE A 137 -14.24 -0.16 10.96
N GLU A 138 -15.22 0.66 11.35
CA GLU A 138 -15.49 1.08 12.72
C GLU A 138 -16.55 0.24 13.45
N HIS A 139 -16.42 0.22 14.79
CA HIS A 139 -17.31 -0.20 15.88
C HIS A 139 -18.56 -1.08 15.59
N SER A 140 -18.71 -2.08 16.47
CA SER A 140 -19.57 -3.28 16.39
C SER A 140 -19.04 -4.31 15.39
N ALA A 141 -18.81 -5.54 15.88
CA ALA A 141 -18.17 -6.60 15.13
C ALA A 141 -19.02 -7.01 13.93
N ARG A 142 -18.86 -6.31 12.79
CA ARG A 142 -19.23 -6.84 11.49
C ARG A 142 -18.38 -8.09 11.30
N ASN A 143 -19.05 -9.21 11.51
CA ASN A 143 -18.52 -10.54 11.27
C ASN A 143 -18.72 -10.94 9.80
N ASP A 144 -19.28 -10.04 8.99
CA ASP A 144 -19.34 -10.20 7.54
C ASP A 144 -17.94 -10.52 7.01
N ASP A 145 -17.88 -11.56 6.21
CA ASP A 145 -16.63 -11.97 5.59
C ASP A 145 -16.23 -10.99 4.51
N LEU A 146 -14.91 -10.84 4.30
CA LEU A 146 -14.39 -9.93 3.28
C LEU A 146 -13.86 -10.71 2.10
N ILE A 147 -14.23 -10.30 0.90
CA ILE A 147 -13.78 -10.90 -0.35
C ILE A 147 -12.79 -9.92 -0.99
N LEU A 148 -11.57 -10.39 -1.23
CA LEU A 148 -10.53 -9.67 -1.93
C LEU A 148 -10.44 -10.19 -3.36
N ASN A 149 -10.50 -9.28 -4.33
CA ASN A 149 -10.40 -9.60 -5.75
C ASN A 149 -9.25 -8.81 -6.38
N GLY A 150 -8.44 -9.47 -7.20
CA GLY A 150 -7.32 -8.85 -7.93
C GLY A 150 -7.27 -9.30 -9.37
N GLU A 151 -7.07 -8.37 -10.28
CA GLU A 151 -7.05 -8.62 -11.73
C GLU A 151 -6.15 -7.61 -12.45
N VAL A 152 -5.33 -8.09 -13.40
CA VAL A 152 -4.53 -7.22 -14.27
C VAL A 152 -5.47 -6.57 -15.28
N VAL A 153 -5.64 -5.25 -15.18
CA VAL A 153 -6.55 -4.47 -16.04
C VAL A 153 -5.82 -3.69 -17.12
N TRP A 154 -4.51 -3.46 -16.97
CA TRP A 154 -3.71 -2.82 -18.00
C TRP A 154 -2.25 -3.30 -17.95
N VAL A 155 -1.59 -3.29 -19.11
CA VAL A 155 -0.22 -3.72 -19.29
C VAL A 155 0.56 -2.72 -20.14
N GLY A 156 1.71 -2.29 -19.64
CA GLY A 156 2.75 -1.57 -20.38
C GLY A 156 3.85 -2.51 -20.85
N ARG A 157 5.05 -1.98 -21.17
CA ARG A 157 6.18 -2.82 -21.59
C ARG A 157 6.64 -3.76 -20.47
N SER A 158 6.84 -3.23 -19.27
CA SER A 158 7.42 -3.94 -18.11
C SER A 158 6.68 -3.63 -16.82
N SER A 159 5.42 -3.22 -16.94
CA SER A 159 4.57 -2.79 -15.84
C SER A 159 3.16 -3.29 -16.06
N MET A 160 2.50 -3.64 -14.97
CA MET A 160 1.11 -4.09 -14.94
C MET A 160 0.36 -3.20 -13.97
N ASP A 161 -0.86 -2.85 -14.33
CA ASP A 161 -1.81 -2.19 -13.46
C ASP A 161 -2.80 -3.24 -12.97
N VAL A 162 -2.80 -3.48 -11.67
CA VAL A 162 -3.65 -4.50 -11.04
C VAL A 162 -4.75 -3.80 -10.26
N LEU A 163 -5.99 -4.01 -10.69
CA LEU A 163 -7.16 -3.56 -9.95
C LEU A 163 -7.39 -4.51 -8.78
N CYS A 164 -7.23 -4.00 -7.56
CA CYS A 164 -7.55 -4.71 -6.34
C CYS A 164 -8.81 -4.11 -5.72
N SER A 165 -9.75 -4.97 -5.33
CA SER A 165 -10.98 -4.56 -4.66
C SER A 165 -11.26 -5.41 -3.43
N LEU A 166 -11.97 -4.81 -2.49
CA LEU A 166 -12.50 -5.43 -1.28
C LEU A 166 -14.00 -5.21 -1.27
N GLU A 167 -14.75 -6.29 -1.06
CA GLU A 167 -16.20 -6.25 -0.84
C GLU A 167 -16.55 -7.11 0.37
N ASN A 168 -17.72 -6.88 0.98
CA ASN A 168 -18.25 -7.82 1.96
C ASN A 168 -18.99 -8.98 1.28
N ASP A 169 -19.36 -9.99 2.06
CA ASP A 169 -20.16 -11.14 1.62
C ASP A 169 -21.56 -10.80 1.05
N LYS A 170 -22.02 -9.55 1.22
CA LYS A 170 -23.24 -9.00 0.63
C LYS A 170 -23.00 -8.27 -0.70
N GLY A 171 -21.76 -8.22 -1.18
CA GLY A 171 -21.36 -7.54 -2.42
C GLY A 171 -21.29 -6.02 -2.31
N GLN A 172 -21.24 -5.46 -1.10
CA GLN A 172 -21.01 -4.02 -0.89
C GLN A 172 -19.52 -3.73 -1.14
N PRO A 173 -19.17 -2.82 -2.07
CA PRO A 173 -17.79 -2.43 -2.28
C PRO A 173 -17.27 -1.61 -1.09
N LEU A 174 -16.07 -1.94 -0.61
CA LEU A 174 -15.46 -1.35 0.58
C LEU A 174 -14.15 -0.63 0.30
N VAL A 175 -13.37 -1.16 -0.65
CA VAL A 175 -12.11 -0.58 -1.11
C VAL A 175 -11.94 -0.91 -2.58
N GLN A 176 -11.42 0.03 -3.36
CA GLN A 176 -10.93 -0.21 -4.71
C GLN A 176 -9.67 0.63 -4.89
N SER A 177 -8.59 0.01 -5.39
CA SER A 177 -7.32 0.71 -5.64
C SER A 177 -6.51 -0.01 -6.71
N HIS A 178 -5.66 0.74 -7.38
CA HIS A 178 -4.76 0.26 -8.43
C HIS A 178 -3.36 0.03 -7.87
N PHE A 179 -2.85 -1.18 -8.05
CA PHE A 179 -1.49 -1.58 -7.66
C PHE A 179 -0.63 -1.69 -8.90
N ILE A 180 0.37 -0.82 -8.99
CA ILE A 180 1.28 -0.77 -10.13
C ILE A 180 2.47 -1.68 -9.85
N MET A 181 2.52 -2.78 -10.59
CA MET A 181 3.50 -3.83 -10.45
C MET A 181 4.53 -3.73 -11.57
N VAL A 182 5.82 -3.77 -11.25
CA VAL A 182 6.90 -3.67 -12.24
C VAL A 182 7.67 -4.98 -12.33
N ALA A 183 7.88 -5.45 -13.56
CA ALA A 183 8.64 -6.65 -13.85
C ALA A 183 10.10 -6.32 -14.18
N ARG A 184 11.01 -7.07 -13.58
CA ARG A 184 12.46 -6.92 -13.70
C ARG A 184 13.12 -8.26 -13.96
N CYS A 185 14.26 -8.24 -14.63
CA CYS A 185 15.13 -9.40 -14.75
C CYS A 185 15.74 -9.72 -13.38
N PRO A 186 15.60 -10.94 -12.83
CA PRO A 186 16.13 -11.29 -11.51
C PRO A 186 17.65 -11.09 -11.37
N GLN A 187 18.42 -11.30 -12.45
CA GLN A 187 19.88 -11.18 -12.43
C GLN A 187 20.36 -9.74 -12.55
N THR A 188 19.73 -8.95 -13.42
CA THR A 188 20.23 -7.60 -13.77
C THR A 188 19.45 -6.48 -13.09
N ALA A 189 18.31 -6.79 -12.44
CA ALA A 189 17.34 -5.83 -11.90
C ALA A 189 16.77 -4.81 -12.92
N ARG A 190 17.09 -4.96 -14.21
CA ARG A 190 16.59 -4.11 -15.31
C ARG A 190 15.14 -4.48 -15.66
N ALA A 191 14.41 -3.54 -16.22
CA ALA A 191 13.03 -3.75 -16.70
C ALA A 191 12.95 -4.94 -17.68
N ALA A 192 12.01 -5.86 -17.42
CA ALA A 192 11.77 -7.05 -18.23
C ALA A 192 10.36 -7.02 -18.83
N PRO A 193 10.16 -7.50 -20.07
CA PRO A 193 8.87 -7.47 -20.71
C PRO A 193 7.86 -8.39 -20.00
N VAL A 194 6.59 -7.98 -19.99
CA VAL A 194 5.46 -8.77 -19.49
C VAL A 194 4.57 -9.22 -20.65
N VAL A 195 3.75 -10.25 -20.41
CA VAL A 195 2.79 -10.76 -21.41
C VAL A 195 1.79 -9.65 -21.79
N PRO A 196 1.50 -9.40 -23.08
CA PRO A 196 0.49 -8.43 -23.47
C PRO A 196 -0.92 -8.79 -22.98
N LEU A 197 -1.76 -7.78 -22.76
CA LEU A 197 -3.15 -7.97 -22.34
C LEU A 197 -4.09 -7.72 -23.53
N LYS A 198 -5.13 -8.54 -23.66
CA LYS A 198 -6.19 -8.40 -24.65
C LYS A 198 -7.55 -8.41 -23.96
N PRO A 199 -8.12 -7.24 -23.66
CA PRO A 199 -9.51 -7.11 -23.21
C PRO A 199 -10.47 -7.68 -24.26
N GLU A 200 -11.48 -8.44 -23.86
CA GLU A 200 -12.45 -9.07 -24.76
C GLU A 200 -13.87 -8.57 -24.51
N THR A 201 -14.24 -8.41 -23.24
CA THR A 201 -15.58 -7.93 -22.84
C THR A 201 -15.63 -6.41 -22.75
N GLU A 202 -16.83 -5.82 -22.87
CA GLU A 202 -17.01 -4.37 -22.69
C GLU A 202 -16.51 -3.87 -21.33
N ALA A 203 -16.71 -4.66 -20.26
CA ALA A 203 -16.24 -4.29 -18.93
C ALA A 203 -14.71 -4.28 -18.85
N GLU A 204 -14.04 -5.27 -19.44
CA GLU A 204 -12.58 -5.33 -19.52
C GLU A 204 -12.02 -4.16 -20.35
N ILE A 205 -12.66 -3.82 -21.48
CA ILE A 205 -12.25 -2.70 -22.33
C ILE A 205 -12.36 -1.38 -21.55
N ARG A 206 -13.47 -1.15 -20.84
CA ARG A 206 -13.64 0.04 -19.99
C ARG A 206 -12.58 0.14 -18.91
N ASN A 207 -12.29 -0.96 -18.20
CA ASN A 207 -11.25 -0.99 -17.17
C ASN A 207 -9.86 -0.72 -17.75
N TYR A 208 -9.56 -1.28 -18.93
CA TYR A 208 -8.31 -1.05 -19.64
C TYR A 208 -8.11 0.42 -20.01
N GLU A 209 -9.13 1.06 -20.59
CA GLU A 209 -9.09 2.47 -20.98
C GLU A 209 -8.97 3.40 -19.77
N LEU A 210 -9.70 3.11 -18.69
CA LEU A 210 -9.59 3.86 -17.44
C LEU A 210 -8.18 3.75 -16.86
N ALA A 211 -7.66 2.53 -16.72
CA ALA A 211 -6.30 2.30 -16.24
C ALA A 211 -5.26 2.99 -17.13
N GLU A 212 -5.42 2.98 -18.46
CA GLU A 212 -4.51 3.71 -19.36
C GLU A 212 -4.51 5.22 -19.08
N LYS A 213 -5.68 5.83 -18.86
CA LYS A 213 -5.81 7.25 -18.49
C LYS A 213 -5.13 7.55 -17.15
N LEU A 214 -5.35 6.72 -16.13
CA LEU A 214 -4.70 6.84 -14.82
C LEU A 214 -3.17 6.74 -14.93
N ASN A 215 -2.67 5.77 -15.70
CA ASN A 215 -1.23 5.62 -15.99
C ASN A 215 -0.63 6.86 -16.66
N LYS A 216 -1.36 7.51 -17.59
CA LYS A 216 -0.94 8.77 -18.22
C LYS A 216 -0.94 9.93 -17.20
N TYR A 217 -1.93 9.99 -16.31
CA TYR A 217 -2.00 11.01 -15.26
C TYR A 217 -0.84 10.88 -14.26
N ARG A 218 -0.54 9.68 -13.76
CA ARG A 218 0.57 9.42 -12.83
C ARG A 218 1.92 9.90 -13.36
N LYS A 219 2.20 9.66 -14.64
CA LYS A 219 3.42 10.15 -15.31
C LYS A 219 3.51 11.67 -15.35
N LYS A 220 2.37 12.37 -15.43
CA LYS A 220 2.33 13.84 -15.40
C LYS A 220 2.44 14.36 -13.96
N ALA A 221 1.80 13.69 -12.99
CA ALA A 221 1.78 14.10 -11.59
C ALA A 221 3.18 14.06 -10.92
N ASP A 222 4.06 13.11 -11.29
CA ASP A 222 5.44 13.06 -10.75
C ASP A 222 6.29 14.32 -11.08
N ASN A 223 5.88 15.08 -12.10
CA ASN A 223 6.49 16.37 -12.46
C ASN A 223 6.00 17.55 -11.60
N LEU A 224 4.91 17.40 -10.84
CA LEU A 224 4.25 18.47 -10.06
C LEU A 224 4.52 18.40 -8.54
N ASN A 225 5.49 17.59 -8.11
CA ASN A 225 5.79 17.36 -6.69
C ASN A 225 6.16 18.67 -5.95
N VAL A 226 5.49 18.93 -4.82
CA VAL A 226 5.65 20.12 -3.96
C VAL A 226 7.10 20.34 -3.55
N PHE A 227 7.85 19.27 -3.27
CA PHE A 227 9.26 19.37 -2.87
C PHE A 227 10.20 19.76 -4.02
N LYS A 228 9.71 19.76 -5.27
CA LYS A 228 10.45 20.21 -6.46
C LYS A 228 10.06 21.62 -6.89
N LEU A 229 8.90 22.12 -6.47
CA LEU A 229 8.33 23.39 -6.91
C LEU A 229 8.35 24.42 -5.76
N ARG A 230 8.61 25.69 -6.10
CA ARG A 230 8.50 26.76 -5.12
C ARG A 230 7.03 26.89 -4.65
N PRO A 231 6.77 27.18 -3.36
CA PRO A 231 5.43 27.54 -2.91
C PRO A 231 4.87 28.71 -3.72
N THR A 232 3.56 28.69 -3.94
CA THR A 232 2.82 29.79 -4.57
C THR A 232 2.78 31.01 -3.65
N GLU A 233 2.41 32.18 -4.18
CA GLU A 233 2.29 33.41 -3.38
C GLU A 233 1.30 33.25 -2.22
N GLU A 234 0.15 32.61 -2.48
CA GLU A 234 -0.85 32.28 -1.44
C GLU A 234 -0.27 31.40 -0.34
N GLU A 235 0.55 30.41 -0.70
CA GLU A 235 1.17 29.50 0.26
C GLU A 235 2.30 30.16 1.05
N MET A 236 3.06 31.06 0.42
CA MET A 236 4.05 31.87 1.11
C MET A 236 3.38 32.81 2.12
N SER A 237 2.25 33.45 1.75
CA SER A 237 1.43 34.23 2.68
C SER A 237 1.02 33.38 3.87
N GLN A 238 0.55 32.15 3.63
CA GLN A 238 0.14 31.26 4.70
C GLN A 238 1.28 30.87 5.65
N ILE A 239 2.49 30.64 5.13
CA ILE A 239 3.67 30.40 5.98
C ILE A 239 3.92 31.62 6.88
N HIS A 240 3.83 32.83 6.32
CA HIS A 240 4.01 34.06 7.07
C HIS A 240 2.91 34.26 8.13
N ASP A 241 1.65 33.99 7.79
CA ASP A 241 0.52 34.08 8.73
C ASP A 241 0.67 33.11 9.90
N ASN A 242 1.13 31.89 9.63
CA ASN A 242 1.43 30.90 10.67
C ASN A 242 2.57 31.38 11.59
N TYR A 243 3.58 32.05 11.03
CA TYR A 243 4.65 32.66 11.81
C TYR A 243 4.11 33.77 12.71
N LEU A 244 3.35 34.73 12.16
CA LEU A 244 2.76 35.84 12.91
C LEU A 244 1.87 35.37 14.07
N GLN A 245 1.09 34.30 13.88
CA GLN A 245 0.26 33.71 14.94
C GLN A 245 1.05 33.17 16.13
N THR A 246 2.33 32.88 15.94
CA THR A 246 3.17 32.27 16.97
C THR A 246 4.30 33.19 17.45
N ALA A 247 4.49 34.33 16.79
CA ALA A 247 5.48 35.31 17.20
C ALA A 247 5.09 35.91 18.55
N ASP A 248 6.03 35.99 19.47
CA ASP A 248 5.77 36.56 20.79
C ASP A 248 5.48 38.08 20.69
N GLN A 249 4.36 38.50 21.26
CA GLN A 249 3.98 39.91 21.35
C GLN A 249 4.94 40.71 22.25
N LYS A 250 5.72 40.05 23.10
CA LYS A 250 6.70 40.67 24.00
C LYS A 250 8.03 41.04 23.32
N HIS A 251 8.18 40.76 22.02
CA HIS A 251 9.38 41.07 21.23
C HIS A 251 10.70 40.50 21.78
N GLU A 252 10.65 39.46 22.61
CA GLU A 252 11.85 38.71 22.98
C GLU A 252 12.40 38.00 21.73
N LEU A 253 13.70 38.15 21.48
CA LEU A 253 14.31 37.70 20.24
C LEU A 253 14.24 36.17 20.12
N GLY A 254 13.37 35.69 19.22
CA GLY A 254 13.25 34.27 18.90
C GLY A 254 12.32 33.47 19.81
N SER A 255 11.62 34.10 20.77
CA SER A 255 10.56 33.42 21.51
C SER A 255 9.31 33.26 20.62
N ARG A 256 8.74 32.06 20.61
CA ARG A 256 7.46 31.77 19.95
C ARG A 256 6.55 31.05 20.93
N SER A 257 5.29 31.46 20.94
CA SER A 257 4.24 30.82 21.75
C SER A 257 3.18 30.22 20.84
N LEU A 258 2.54 29.15 21.30
CA LEU A 258 1.43 28.54 20.58
C LEU A 258 0.14 29.29 20.90
N PRO A 259 -0.73 29.53 19.91
CA PRO A 259 -2.11 29.91 20.16
C PRO A 259 -2.84 28.86 21.00
N ASP A 260 -3.99 29.24 21.55
CA ASP A 260 -4.88 28.31 22.24
C ASP A 260 -5.25 27.12 21.34
N ASN A 261 -5.42 25.95 21.96
CA ASN A 261 -5.71 24.68 21.28
C ASN A 261 -4.78 24.38 20.08
N SER A 262 -3.48 24.68 20.21
CA SER A 262 -2.48 24.39 19.19
C SER A 262 -1.36 23.50 19.72
N VAL A 263 -0.68 22.79 18.82
CA VAL A 263 0.47 21.94 19.14
C VAL A 263 1.58 22.16 18.13
N TRP A 264 2.83 22.14 18.60
CA TRP A 264 3.98 22.18 17.69
C TRP A 264 4.06 20.88 16.89
N MET A 265 4.30 20.99 15.58
CA MET A 265 4.49 19.84 14.70
C MET A 265 5.53 18.86 15.24
N LYS A 266 6.66 19.37 15.77
CA LYS A 266 7.71 18.54 16.37
C LYS A 266 7.26 17.68 17.55
N ASN A 267 6.24 18.11 18.29
CA ASN A 267 5.74 17.40 19.48
C ASN A 267 4.82 16.23 19.11
N THR A 268 4.40 16.12 17.85
CA THR A 268 3.61 14.98 17.34
C THR A 268 4.49 13.86 16.76
N LYS A 269 5.82 14.03 16.77
CA LYS A 269 6.76 13.10 16.14
C LYS A 269 6.87 11.79 16.92
N LEU A 270 6.58 10.67 16.25
CA LEU A 270 6.94 9.33 16.73
C LEU A 270 7.86 8.63 15.72
N LYS A 271 8.67 7.71 16.22
CA LYS A 271 9.63 6.95 15.43
C LYS A 271 9.50 5.46 15.73
N SER A 272 9.74 4.63 14.72
CA SER A 272 9.87 3.19 14.89
C SER A 272 11.10 2.70 14.14
N ILE A 273 11.82 1.75 14.72
CA ILE A 273 13.00 1.13 14.12
C ILE A 273 12.75 -0.37 14.02
N LEU A 274 12.88 -0.92 12.82
CA LEU A 274 12.56 -2.32 12.55
C LEU A 274 13.70 -2.99 11.79
N ILE A 275 14.06 -4.21 12.19
CA ILE A 275 14.98 -5.07 11.43
C ILE A 275 14.16 -5.87 10.42
N CYS A 276 14.60 -5.85 9.16
CA CYS A 276 13.97 -6.57 8.06
C CYS A 276 14.26 -8.08 8.15
N GLN A 277 13.37 -8.83 8.78
CA GLN A 277 13.51 -10.28 8.95
C GLN A 277 13.07 -11.09 7.71
N PRO A 278 13.57 -12.32 7.51
CA PRO A 278 13.19 -13.17 6.37
C PRO A 278 11.70 -13.48 6.25
N GLU A 279 10.94 -13.47 7.35
CA GLU A 279 9.48 -13.71 7.35
C GLU A 279 8.69 -12.66 6.54
N SER A 280 9.22 -11.44 6.46
CA SER A 280 8.61 -10.30 5.75
C SER A 280 9.06 -10.20 4.30
N ARG A 281 9.73 -11.22 3.76
CA ARG A 281 10.25 -11.22 2.39
C ARG A 281 9.18 -11.52 1.34
N ASN A 282 9.24 -10.80 0.23
CA ASN A 282 8.67 -11.19 -1.03
C ASN A 282 9.45 -12.37 -1.64
N ILE A 283 8.97 -12.87 -2.76
CA ILE A 283 9.50 -14.07 -3.40
C ILE A 283 10.92 -13.89 -3.98
N HIS A 284 11.43 -12.64 -4.02
CA HIS A 284 12.78 -12.28 -4.48
C HIS A 284 13.73 -11.92 -3.33
N ASN A 285 13.43 -12.34 -2.11
CA ASN A 285 14.25 -12.05 -0.92
C ASN A 285 14.41 -10.53 -0.65
N LYS A 286 13.44 -9.72 -1.08
CA LYS A 286 13.31 -8.31 -0.70
C LYS A 286 12.12 -8.16 0.23
N ILE A 287 12.06 -7.12 1.04
CA ILE A 287 10.93 -6.89 1.92
C ILE A 287 9.69 -6.52 1.10
N PHE A 288 8.57 -7.06 1.54
CA PHE A 288 7.28 -6.97 0.88
C PHE A 288 6.66 -5.57 1.02
N GLY A 289 6.11 -5.01 -0.06
CA GLY A 289 5.52 -3.66 -0.08
C GLY A 289 4.37 -3.53 0.89
N GLY A 290 3.47 -4.53 0.90
CA GLY A 290 2.35 -4.63 1.82
C GLY A 290 2.76 -4.62 3.29
N TRP A 291 3.87 -5.24 3.62
CA TRP A 291 4.39 -5.23 4.99
C TRP A 291 4.88 -3.82 5.38
N LEU A 292 5.60 -3.12 4.50
CA LEU A 292 6.03 -1.73 4.73
C LEU A 292 4.83 -0.78 4.90
N MET A 293 3.78 -0.95 4.08
CA MET A 293 2.54 -0.17 4.20
C MET A 293 1.88 -0.40 5.55
N ARG A 294 1.77 -1.66 5.98
CA ARG A 294 1.21 -1.99 7.29
C ARG A 294 2.01 -1.36 8.44
N GLN A 295 3.33 -1.50 8.45
CA GLN A 295 4.18 -0.90 9.49
C GLN A 295 4.04 0.63 9.52
N SER A 296 3.96 1.26 8.35
CA SER A 296 3.77 2.69 8.22
C SER A 296 2.40 3.12 8.76
N LEU A 297 1.33 2.37 8.44
CA LEU A 297 -0.03 2.68 8.88
C LEU A 297 -0.17 2.55 10.40
N GLU A 298 0.43 1.51 11.00
CA GLU A 298 0.39 1.30 12.45
C GLU A 298 1.14 2.41 13.22
N LEU A 299 2.25 2.91 12.65
CA LEU A 299 2.93 4.09 13.18
C LEU A 299 2.12 5.37 12.99
N ALA A 300 1.46 5.54 11.84
CA ALA A 300 0.57 6.68 11.58
C ALA A 300 -0.59 6.73 12.58
N TRP A 301 -1.24 5.59 12.83
CA TRP A 301 -2.29 5.45 13.83
C TRP A 301 -1.80 5.84 15.23
N SER A 302 -0.60 5.40 15.61
CA SER A 302 0.01 5.78 16.90
C SER A 302 0.27 7.29 16.99
N VAL A 303 0.69 7.94 15.90
CA VAL A 303 0.86 9.39 15.83
C VAL A 303 -0.49 10.11 15.90
N ALA A 304 -1.52 9.59 15.23
CA ALA A 304 -2.86 10.15 15.27
C ALA A 304 -3.42 10.22 16.71
N CYS A 305 -3.09 9.25 17.56
CA CYS A 305 -3.44 9.29 18.99
C CYS A 305 -2.91 10.55 19.72
N THR A 306 -1.82 11.16 19.26
CA THR A 306 -1.21 12.34 19.93
C THR A 306 -2.07 13.60 19.84
N VAL A 307 -2.99 13.68 18.88
CA VAL A 307 -3.88 14.84 18.66
C VAL A 307 -5.36 14.51 18.84
N SER A 308 -5.74 13.23 18.84
CA SER A 308 -7.14 12.78 18.91
C SER A 308 -7.47 11.89 20.12
N ASN A 309 -6.48 11.60 20.98
CA ASN A 309 -6.64 10.70 22.12
C ASN A 309 -7.21 9.32 21.78
N GLY A 310 -6.92 8.83 20.57
CA GLY A 310 -7.32 7.48 20.10
C GLY A 310 -8.73 7.39 19.51
N LYS A 311 -9.45 8.51 19.43
CA LYS A 311 -10.79 8.58 18.85
C LYS A 311 -10.73 9.08 17.41
N HIS A 312 -10.17 8.27 16.52
CA HIS A 312 -10.00 8.63 15.12
C HIS A 312 -10.17 7.44 14.19
N ARG A 313 -10.40 7.74 12.92
CA ARG A 313 -10.47 6.78 11.82
C ARG A 313 -9.66 7.25 10.63
N ILE A 314 -9.23 6.28 9.82
CA ILE A 314 -8.60 6.54 8.53
C ILE A 314 -9.73 6.75 7.53
N ILE A 315 -9.73 7.89 6.85
CA ILE A 315 -10.68 8.17 5.76
C ILE A 315 -10.02 8.04 4.39
N PHE A 316 -8.72 8.28 4.31
CA PHE A 316 -8.02 8.34 3.04
C PHE A 316 -6.53 8.01 3.18
N ILE A 317 -5.96 7.36 2.17
CA ILE A 317 -4.52 7.14 2.03
C ILE A 317 -4.10 7.64 0.64
N ASP A 318 -3.16 8.59 0.59
CA ASP A 318 -2.58 9.12 -0.65
C ASP A 318 -1.76 8.06 -1.40
N ASP A 319 -1.44 8.35 -2.66
CA ASP A 319 -0.55 7.53 -3.50
C ASP A 319 0.73 7.14 -2.74
N ILE A 320 1.02 5.84 -2.73
CA ILE A 320 2.19 5.27 -2.07
C ILE A 320 3.23 4.90 -3.12
N LEU A 321 4.36 5.59 -3.11
CA LEU A 321 5.44 5.37 -4.08
C LEU A 321 6.66 4.70 -3.46
N PHE A 322 7.04 3.54 -3.99
CA PHE A 322 8.23 2.81 -3.58
C PHE A 322 9.43 3.21 -4.46
N LYS A 323 10.31 4.06 -3.93
CA LYS A 323 11.50 4.58 -4.63
C LYS A 323 12.69 3.62 -4.59
N ALA A 324 12.83 2.81 -3.55
CA ALA A 324 13.94 1.86 -3.42
C ALA A 324 13.46 0.52 -2.86
N PRO A 325 13.96 -0.62 -3.38
CA PRO A 325 13.71 -1.92 -2.78
C PRO A 325 14.38 -2.01 -1.41
N VAL A 326 13.90 -2.90 -0.54
CA VAL A 326 14.46 -3.09 0.81
C VAL A 326 14.98 -4.51 0.95
N GLU A 327 16.21 -4.67 1.42
CA GLU A 327 16.86 -5.96 1.61
C GLU A 327 16.51 -6.58 2.97
N ILE A 328 16.56 -7.91 3.04
CA ILE A 328 16.58 -8.63 4.32
C ILE A 328 17.84 -8.22 5.08
N GLY A 329 17.71 -8.01 6.39
CA GLY A 329 18.78 -7.54 7.26
C GLY A 329 19.03 -6.03 7.19
N SER A 330 18.33 -5.27 6.33
CA SER A 330 18.29 -3.81 6.46
C SER A 330 17.59 -3.39 7.75
N ILE A 331 17.95 -2.22 8.26
CA ILE A 331 17.31 -1.57 9.39
C ILE A 331 16.47 -0.42 8.84
N LEU A 332 15.17 -0.46 9.11
CA LEU A 332 14.22 0.58 8.72
C LEU A 332 14.06 1.60 9.83
N PHE A 333 14.07 2.87 9.44
CA PHE A 333 13.79 4.02 10.26
C PHE A 333 12.50 4.64 9.74
N LEU A 334 11.42 4.46 10.49
CA LEU A 334 10.13 5.05 10.20
C LEU A 334 9.97 6.30 11.05
N HIS A 335 9.68 7.42 10.39
CA HIS A 335 9.46 8.71 11.03
C HIS A 335 8.05 9.18 10.69
N SER A 336 7.21 9.39 11.70
CA SER A 336 5.84 9.84 11.52
C SER A 336 5.53 11.07 12.33
N GLN A 337 4.69 11.96 11.80
CA GLN A 337 4.21 13.16 12.47
C GLN A 337 2.92 13.68 11.82
N VAL A 338 2.12 14.41 12.58
CA VAL A 338 0.98 15.16 12.01
C VAL A 338 1.55 16.37 11.29
N ILE A 339 1.18 16.57 10.03
CA ILE A 339 1.70 17.66 9.19
C ILE A 339 0.68 18.78 8.97
N TYR A 340 -0.61 18.48 9.06
CA TYR A 340 -1.69 19.45 8.87
C TYR A 340 -2.92 19.04 9.68
N SER A 341 -3.75 20.00 10.11
CA SER A 341 -4.99 19.76 10.85
C SER A 341 -5.97 20.91 10.62
N GLU A 342 -7.26 20.59 10.46
CA GLU A 342 -8.34 21.54 10.29
C GLU A 342 -9.66 20.93 10.81
N GLY A 343 -10.28 21.56 11.82
CA GLY A 343 -11.45 21.02 12.51
C GLY A 343 -11.15 19.67 13.16
N ASN A 344 -11.96 18.66 12.84
CA ASN A 344 -11.77 17.28 13.31
C ASN A 344 -10.91 16.41 12.37
N LYS A 345 -10.40 16.94 11.25
CA LYS A 345 -9.60 16.17 10.29
C LYS A 345 -8.14 16.61 10.30
N PHE A 346 -7.23 15.67 10.05
CA PHE A 346 -5.80 15.93 10.05
C PHE A 346 -5.01 14.97 9.16
N GLN A 347 -3.87 15.44 8.68
CA GLN A 347 -2.97 14.69 7.80
C GLN A 347 -1.75 14.21 8.57
N VAL A 348 -1.48 12.91 8.51
CA VAL A 348 -0.31 12.27 9.09
C VAL A 348 0.62 11.82 7.98
N ARG A 349 1.91 12.12 8.10
CA ARG A 349 2.93 11.70 7.15
C ARG A 349 3.89 10.72 7.79
N VAL A 350 4.14 9.61 7.12
CA VAL A 350 5.14 8.61 7.47
C VAL A 350 6.22 8.56 6.39
N ARG A 351 7.47 8.76 6.78
CA ARG A 351 8.63 8.63 5.92
C ARG A 351 9.45 7.42 6.35
N VAL A 352 9.82 6.57 5.40
CA VAL A 352 10.59 5.35 5.66
C VAL A 352 11.97 5.43 4.99
N GLU A 353 13.01 5.25 5.78
CA GLU A 353 14.39 5.18 5.31
C GLU A 353 15.01 3.84 5.71
N LYS A 354 15.83 3.25 4.84
CA LYS A 354 16.60 2.04 5.16
C LYS A 354 18.07 2.39 5.36
N ARG A 355 18.73 1.61 6.22
CA ARG A 355 20.19 1.56 6.38
C ARG A 355 20.65 0.12 6.40
N GLU A 356 21.89 -0.10 5.99
CA GLU A 356 22.52 -1.42 6.09
C GLU A 356 22.95 -1.69 7.53
N HIS A 357 22.79 -2.93 8.01
CA HIS A 357 23.20 -3.29 9.36
C HIS A 357 24.71 -3.14 9.60
N THR A 358 25.51 -3.28 8.54
CA THR A 358 26.96 -3.07 8.55
C THR A 358 27.36 -1.59 8.59
N ASN A 359 26.44 -0.67 8.25
CA ASN A 359 26.70 0.76 8.18
C ASN A 359 25.50 1.59 8.67
N ILE A 360 25.08 1.33 9.90
CA ILE A 360 23.90 1.99 10.49
C ILE A 360 24.07 3.51 10.67
N ASN A 361 25.31 3.99 10.80
CA ASN A 361 25.65 5.41 10.91
C ASN A 361 25.83 6.10 9.55
N GLY A 362 25.76 5.33 8.46
CA GLY A 362 25.82 5.86 7.10
C GLY A 362 24.54 6.63 6.71
N PRO A 363 24.55 7.24 5.51
CA PRO A 363 23.39 7.95 4.99
C PRO A 363 22.21 6.99 4.78
N GLY A 364 21.02 7.40 5.21
CA GLY A 364 19.78 6.67 4.95
C GLY A 364 19.39 6.71 3.49
N VAL A 365 18.85 5.60 2.98
CA VAL A 365 18.23 5.55 1.66
C VAL A 365 16.72 5.67 1.82
N PHE A 366 16.13 6.69 1.23
CA PHE A 366 14.67 6.86 1.21
C PHE A 366 14.00 5.72 0.43
N THR A 367 12.98 5.11 1.02
CA THR A 367 12.30 3.93 0.47
C THR A 367 10.89 4.27 0.01
N ASN A 368 10.03 4.69 0.93
CA ASN A 368 8.67 5.10 0.64
C ASN A 368 8.22 6.20 1.61
N GLU A 369 7.18 6.90 1.21
CA GLU A 369 6.45 7.84 2.02
C GLU A 369 4.96 7.55 1.88
N MET A 370 4.22 7.72 2.97
CA MET A 370 2.78 7.54 3.02
C MET A 370 2.18 8.74 3.73
N GLN A 371 1.14 9.32 3.15
CA GLN A 371 0.35 10.37 3.77
C GLN A 371 -1.08 9.83 3.96
N LEU A 372 -1.61 10.00 5.16
CA LEU A 372 -2.91 9.47 5.55
C LEU A 372 -3.76 10.61 6.11
N THR A 373 -5.01 10.65 5.69
CA THR A 373 -6.00 11.55 6.26
C THR A 373 -6.80 10.80 7.32
N PHE A 374 -6.83 11.39 8.50
CA PHE A 374 -7.61 10.93 9.63
C PHE A 374 -8.75 11.90 9.92
N GLU A 375 -9.83 11.35 10.46
CA GLU A 375 -10.94 12.09 11.02
C GLU A 375 -11.14 11.65 12.47
N ALA A 376 -11.20 12.62 13.38
CA ALA A 376 -11.49 12.41 14.79
C ALA A 376 -12.98 12.62 15.09
N GLU A 377 -13.44 12.09 16.22
CA GLU A 377 -14.79 12.35 16.75
C GLU A 377 -14.98 13.83 17.12
N ASP A 378 -13.94 14.43 17.70
CA ASP A 378 -13.92 15.80 18.18
C ASP A 378 -12.89 16.65 17.39
N ASP A 379 -12.97 17.97 17.49
CA ASP A 379 -11.96 18.87 16.94
C ASP A 379 -10.56 18.58 17.52
N VAL A 380 -9.55 18.58 16.66
CA VAL A 380 -8.16 18.34 17.06
C VAL A 380 -7.37 19.64 17.19
N PRO A 381 -6.31 19.68 18.02
CA PRO A 381 -5.47 20.86 18.12
C PRO A 381 -4.84 21.26 16.78
N LYS A 382 -4.74 22.57 16.53
CA LYS A 382 -4.09 23.09 15.33
C LYS A 382 -2.59 22.80 15.36
N VAL A 383 -2.11 22.08 14.35
CA VAL A 383 -0.68 21.78 14.18
C VAL A 383 0.05 22.97 13.59
N MET A 384 1.00 23.51 14.34
CA MET A 384 1.78 24.68 13.94
C MET A 384 3.21 24.30 13.58
N PRO A 385 3.72 24.71 12.40
CA PRO A 385 5.12 24.51 12.04
C PRO A 385 6.04 25.49 12.80
N GLU A 386 7.14 24.98 13.34
CA GLU A 386 8.16 25.82 13.99
C GLU A 386 9.27 26.21 13.00
N THR A 387 9.71 25.28 12.16
CA THR A 387 10.78 25.54 11.20
C THR A 387 10.26 25.80 9.79
N TYR A 388 11.09 26.37 8.92
CA TYR A 388 10.77 26.47 7.50
C TYR A 388 10.55 25.09 6.87
N ALA A 389 11.36 24.09 7.24
CA ALA A 389 11.17 22.71 6.77
C ALA A 389 9.80 22.15 7.18
N GLU A 390 9.37 22.39 8.42
CA GLU A 390 8.02 22.04 8.89
C GLU A 390 6.94 22.83 8.17
N SER A 391 7.21 24.08 7.79
CA SER A 391 6.27 24.91 7.02
C SER A 391 6.03 24.33 5.62
N ILE A 392 7.06 23.77 4.98
CA ILE A 392 6.90 23.05 3.71
C ILE A 392 6.10 21.75 3.90
N LEU A 393 6.33 21.01 4.99
CA LEU A 393 5.53 19.83 5.30
C LEU A 393 4.06 20.19 5.56
N PHE A 394 3.82 21.31 6.23
CA PHE A 394 2.49 21.85 6.47
C PHE A 394 1.75 22.16 5.17
N LEU A 395 2.42 22.84 4.23
CA LEU A 395 1.84 23.10 2.91
C LEU A 395 1.56 21.82 2.12
N SER A 396 2.47 20.84 2.17
CA SER A 396 2.25 19.53 1.57
C SER A 396 0.99 18.89 2.15
N GLY A 397 0.85 18.86 3.48
CA GLY A 397 -0.31 18.30 4.15
C GLY A 397 -1.60 19.02 3.76
N ARG A 398 -1.57 20.36 3.68
CA ARG A 398 -2.73 21.16 3.25
C ARG A 398 -3.14 20.87 1.80
N ARG A 399 -2.18 20.69 0.88
CA ARG A 399 -2.48 20.35 -0.53
C ARG A 399 -3.23 19.02 -0.62
N HIS A 400 -2.70 17.98 0.01
CA HIS A 400 -3.35 16.67 0.05
C HIS A 400 -4.72 16.75 0.71
N PHE A 401 -4.82 17.42 1.86
CA PHE A 401 -6.08 17.63 2.56
C PHE A 401 -7.18 18.29 1.70
N LYS A 402 -6.81 19.28 0.87
CA LYS A 402 -7.74 19.99 -0.01
C LYS A 402 -8.17 19.20 -1.25
N LEU A 403 -7.36 18.23 -1.70
CA LEU A 403 -7.72 17.38 -2.83
C LEU A 403 -8.90 16.45 -2.46
N HIS A 404 -8.95 16.01 -1.21
CA HIS A 404 -9.84 14.95 -0.75
C HIS A 404 -11.08 15.43 0.01
N ASN A 405 -11.13 16.71 0.38
CA ASN A 405 -12.30 17.34 1.02
C ASN A 405 -13.12 18.22 0.05
N LYS A 406 -12.98 18.01 -1.26
CA LYS A 406 -13.91 18.53 -2.28
C LYS A 406 -14.95 17.47 -2.60
#